data_AF-A0A2I1HX32-F1
#
_entry.id   AF-A0A2I1HX32-F1
#
_cell.length_a   1.000
_cell.length_b   1.000
_cell.length_c   1.000
_cell.angle_alpha   90.00
_cell.angle_beta   90.00
_cell.angle_gamma   90.00
#
_symmetry.space_group_name_H-M   'P 1'
#
loop_
_entity.id
_entity.type
_entity.pdbx_description
1 polymer ?
#
loop_
_entity_poly.entity_id
_entity_poly.type
_entity_poly.pdbx_seq_one_letter_code
_entity_poly.pdbx_strand_id
1 'polypeptide(L)'
;MTCFIPAVMIRGKYQRCHYAYIHFSSREDLVAARQMNIEFKKGNAGVRKLYWSKEEDRICNICGNPTHMAKDCTNKDINKSSSKKFVSGADNWKNLKKSYADAAKSKQKPRNNSSKFNNNNINDNSSGSRC
;
A
#
# COMPACT_ATOMS: atom_id res chain seq x y z
N MET A 1 1.15 -29.17 20.22
CA MET A 1 0.37 -27.94 19.87
C MET A 1 -0.03 -28.00 18.41
N THR A 2 -1.29 -27.72 18.07
CA THR A 2 -1.73 -27.57 16.67
C THR A 2 -2.35 -26.19 16.48
N CYS A 3 -2.31 -25.68 15.24
CA CYS A 3 -2.93 -24.41 14.88
C CYS A 3 -3.78 -24.56 13.62
N PHE A 4 -4.94 -23.90 13.62
CA PHE A 4 -5.86 -23.89 12.50
C PHE A 4 -6.26 -22.44 12.19
N ILE A 5 -6.08 -22.02 10.94
CA ILE A 5 -6.46 -20.68 10.47
C ILE A 5 -7.65 -20.85 9.52
N PRO A 6 -8.87 -20.53 9.97
CA PRO A 6 -10.05 -20.64 9.13
C PRO A 6 -9.96 -19.68 7.94
N ALA A 7 -10.64 -20.04 6.87
CA ALA A 7 -10.81 -19.16 5.74
C ALA A 7 -12.23 -19.30 5.19
N VAL A 8 -12.75 -18.18 4.73
CA VAL A 8 -14.14 -18.02 4.33
C VAL A 8 -14.21 -17.57 2.87
N MET A 9 -15.23 -18.04 2.17
CA MET A 9 -15.49 -17.61 0.80
C MET A 9 -16.33 -16.34 0.82
N ILE A 10 -15.71 -15.20 0.49
CA ILE A 10 -16.37 -13.90 0.41
C ILE A 10 -16.33 -13.45 -1.03
N ARG A 11 -17.51 -13.29 -1.66
CA ARG A 11 -17.65 -12.86 -3.07
C ARG A 11 -16.84 -13.73 -4.04
N GLY A 12 -16.90 -15.05 -3.86
CA GLY A 12 -16.20 -16.03 -4.71
C GLY A 12 -14.67 -16.06 -4.53
N LYS A 13 -14.13 -15.33 -3.54
CA LYS A 13 -12.69 -15.34 -3.23
C LYS A 13 -12.46 -15.94 -1.86
N TYR A 14 -11.47 -16.83 -1.78
CA TYR A 14 -11.04 -17.39 -0.51
C TYR A 14 -10.27 -16.33 0.27
N GLN A 15 -10.79 -15.95 1.44
CA GLN A 15 -10.19 -14.95 2.32
C GLN A 15 -9.84 -15.61 3.65
N ARG A 16 -8.58 -15.47 4.08
CA ARG A 16 -8.16 -15.96 5.40
C ARG A 16 -8.79 -15.10 6.49
N CYS A 17 -9.28 -15.76 7.53
CA CYS A 17 -9.77 -15.07 8.71
C CYS A 17 -8.60 -14.44 9.48
N HIS A 18 -8.90 -13.43 10.28
CA HIS A 18 -7.92 -12.71 11.09
C HIS A 18 -7.83 -13.28 12.51
N TYR A 19 -8.14 -14.57 12.67
CA TYR A 19 -8.05 -15.32 13.90
C TYR A 19 -7.61 -16.75 13.59
N ALA A 20 -7.12 -17.44 14.62
CA ALA A 20 -6.69 -18.82 14.55
C ALA A 20 -7.10 -19.55 15.83
N TYR A 21 -7.42 -20.82 15.70
CA TYR A 21 -7.60 -21.71 16.84
C TYR A 21 -6.27 -22.37 17.15
N ILE A 22 -5.90 -22.36 18.43
CA ILE A 22 -4.68 -23.00 18.92
C ILE A 22 -5.11 -24.07 19.92
N HIS A 23 -4.68 -25.31 19.68
CA HIS A 23 -4.87 -26.41 20.61
C HIS A 23 -3.57 -26.73 21.33
N PHE A 24 -3.62 -26.67 22.65
CA PHE A 24 -2.49 -26.99 23.53
C PHE A 24 -2.56 -28.44 23.98
N SER A 25 -1.40 -29.09 24.08
CA SER A 25 -1.31 -30.48 24.53
C SER A 25 -1.36 -30.60 26.07
N SER A 26 -1.12 -29.49 26.77
CA SER A 26 -1.14 -29.40 28.23
C SER A 26 -1.89 -28.13 28.66
N ARG A 27 -2.46 -28.17 29.87
CA ARG A 27 -3.14 -27.01 30.48
C ARG A 27 -2.15 -25.93 30.90
N GLU A 28 -0.97 -26.32 31.33
CA GLU A 28 0.12 -25.43 31.74
C GLU A 28 0.54 -24.54 30.56
N ASP A 29 0.70 -25.12 29.36
CA ASP A 29 1.01 -24.38 28.13
C ASP A 29 -0.08 -23.37 27.79
N LEU A 30 -1.35 -23.75 27.95
CA LEU A 30 -2.49 -22.85 27.70
C LEU A 30 -2.46 -21.66 28.65
N VAL A 31 -2.21 -21.90 29.95
CA VAL A 31 -2.16 -20.84 30.96
C VAL A 31 -0.98 -19.90 30.70
N ALA A 32 0.19 -20.45 30.39
CA ALA A 32 1.38 -19.67 30.04
C ALA A 32 1.12 -18.83 28.78
N ALA A 33 0.56 -19.43 27.73
CA ALA A 33 0.27 -18.73 26.48
C ALA A 33 -0.68 -17.56 26.67
N ARG A 34 -1.74 -17.73 27.48
CA ARG A 34 -2.71 -16.67 27.78
C ARG A 34 -2.10 -15.45 28.49
N GLN A 35 -0.97 -15.62 29.17
CA GLN A 35 -0.27 -14.53 29.85
C GLN A 35 0.67 -13.76 28.91
N MET A 36 0.98 -14.30 27.73
CA MET A 36 1.89 -13.66 26.78
C MET A 36 1.24 -12.44 26.11
N ASN A 37 1.97 -11.33 26.08
CA ASN A 37 1.67 -10.19 25.21
C ASN A 37 2.46 -10.33 23.91
N ILE A 38 1.78 -10.63 22.81
CA ILE A 38 2.44 -10.81 21.52
C ILE A 38 2.23 -9.57 20.67
N GLU A 39 3.32 -8.85 20.41
CA GLU A 39 3.35 -7.67 19.55
C GLU A 39 4.29 -7.90 18.38
N PHE A 40 3.88 -7.49 17.17
CA PHE A 40 4.64 -7.70 15.95
C PHE A 40 4.49 -6.54 14.98
N LYS A 41 5.53 -6.27 14.19
CA LYS A 41 5.49 -5.28 13.10
C LYS A 41 5.32 -6.01 11.76
N LYS A 42 4.47 -5.46 10.89
CA LYS A 42 4.27 -5.99 9.53
C LYS A 42 4.79 -4.98 8.50
N GLY A 43 6.05 -5.12 8.09
CA GLY A 43 6.71 -4.17 7.20
C GLY A 43 6.74 -2.77 7.81
N ASN A 44 6.36 -1.75 7.02
CA ASN A 44 6.28 -0.35 7.48
C ASN A 44 4.99 -0.04 8.25
N ALA A 45 4.11 -1.03 8.50
CA ALA A 45 2.92 -0.81 9.30
C ALA A 45 3.26 -0.69 10.79
N GLY A 46 2.42 0.03 11.53
CA GLY A 46 2.51 0.15 12.98
C GLY A 46 2.51 -1.22 13.70
N VAL A 47 2.93 -1.20 14.97
CA VAL A 47 2.94 -2.39 15.84
C VAL A 47 1.52 -2.93 15.95
N ARG A 48 1.37 -4.24 15.75
CA ARG A 48 0.13 -4.98 15.92
C ARG A 48 0.25 -5.84 17.15
N LYS A 49 -0.86 -5.97 17.88
CA LYS A 49 -0.99 -6.86 19.03
C LYS A 49 -1.91 -8.03 18.69
N LEU A 50 -1.53 -9.24 19.09
CA LEU A 50 -2.46 -10.37 19.10
C LEU A 50 -3.23 -10.39 20.40
N TYR A 51 -4.48 -10.83 20.31
CA TYR A 51 -5.37 -10.98 21.46
C TYR A 51 -5.70 -12.46 21.60
N TRP A 52 -5.64 -12.94 22.85
CA TRP A 52 -6.23 -14.21 23.22
C TRP A 52 -7.70 -13.98 23.53
N SER A 53 -8.56 -14.83 22.99
CA SER A 53 -10.00 -14.75 23.17
C SER A 53 -10.58 -16.16 23.23
N LYS A 54 -11.68 -16.32 23.95
CA LYS A 54 -12.44 -17.58 23.96
C LYS A 54 -13.22 -17.70 22.66
N GLU A 55 -13.69 -18.89 22.35
CA GLU A 55 -14.50 -19.14 21.15
C GLU A 55 -15.82 -18.36 21.16
N GLU A 56 -16.39 -18.13 22.34
CA GLU A 56 -17.63 -17.37 22.53
C GLU A 56 -17.46 -15.85 22.35
N ASP A 57 -16.22 -15.35 22.43
CA ASP A 57 -15.95 -13.93 22.41
C ASP A 57 -16.09 -13.37 20.99
N ARG A 58 -16.88 -12.31 20.85
CA ARG A 58 -16.97 -11.59 19.58
C ARG A 58 -15.75 -10.71 19.40
N ILE A 59 -14.94 -11.03 18.39
CA ILE A 59 -13.73 -10.28 18.06
C ILE A 59 -13.92 -9.38 16.84
N CYS A 60 -13.16 -8.28 16.79
CA CYS A 60 -13.10 -7.43 15.62
C CYS A 60 -12.38 -8.14 14.45
N ASN A 61 -13.08 -8.42 13.35
CA ASN A 61 -12.47 -9.03 12.16
C ASN A 61 -11.48 -8.11 11.39
N ILE A 62 -11.29 -6.85 11.82
CA ILE A 62 -10.29 -5.94 11.24
C ILE A 62 -8.96 -6.04 11.99
N CYS A 63 -8.99 -5.93 13.32
CA CYS A 63 -7.79 -5.82 14.16
C CYS A 63 -7.62 -6.93 15.22
N GLY A 64 -8.61 -7.81 15.40
CA GLY A 64 -8.59 -8.93 16.35
C GLY A 64 -8.95 -8.59 17.79
N ASN A 65 -9.20 -7.32 18.13
CA ASN A 65 -9.50 -6.92 19.51
C ASN A 65 -10.95 -7.33 19.91
N PRO A 66 -11.16 -8.01 21.06
CA PRO A 66 -12.49 -8.39 21.55
C PRO A 66 -13.33 -7.23 22.11
N THR A 67 -12.77 -6.02 22.31
CA THR A 67 -13.50 -4.91 22.94
C THR A 67 -14.51 -4.20 22.04
N HIS A 68 -14.46 -4.44 20.73
CA HIS A 68 -15.32 -3.75 19.77
C HIS A 68 -15.61 -4.60 18.54
N MET A 69 -16.65 -4.23 17.78
CA MET A 69 -16.97 -4.85 16.50
C MET A 69 -16.27 -4.12 15.34
N ALA A 70 -16.16 -4.79 14.18
CA ALA A 70 -15.52 -4.21 12.98
C ALA A 70 -16.12 -2.86 12.54
N LYS A 71 -17.42 -2.63 12.77
CA LYS A 71 -18.10 -1.36 12.45
C LYS A 71 -17.49 -0.16 13.19
N ASP A 72 -17.07 -0.37 14.44
CA ASP A 72 -16.58 0.66 15.37
C ASP A 72 -15.05 0.70 15.45
N CYS A 73 -14.37 -0.11 14.63
CA CYS A 73 -12.92 -0.18 14.63
C CYS A 73 -12.31 1.13 14.10
N THR A 74 -11.40 1.75 14.85
CA THR A 74 -10.63 2.93 14.40
C THR A 74 -9.51 2.57 13.40
N ASN A 75 -9.17 1.29 13.34
CA ASN A 75 -8.05 0.75 12.60
C ASN A 75 -8.44 0.18 11.21
N LYS A 76 -9.42 0.81 10.53
CA LYS A 76 -10.02 0.28 9.28
C LYS A 76 -9.00 0.12 8.16
N ASP A 77 -8.01 1.01 8.08
CA ASP A 77 -7.03 1.02 7.01
C ASP A 77 -5.82 0.08 7.24
N ILE A 78 -5.77 -0.63 8.36
CA ILE A 78 -4.67 -1.57 8.68
C ILE A 78 -4.45 -2.63 7.60
N ASN A 79 -5.51 -3.04 6.90
CA ASN A 79 -5.45 -4.07 5.86
C ASN A 79 -5.49 -3.49 4.44
N LYS A 80 -5.58 -2.17 4.30
CA LYS A 80 -5.46 -1.51 3.01
C LYS A 80 -3.99 -1.60 2.63
N SER A 81 -3.67 -2.38 1.60
CA SER A 81 -2.35 -2.26 0.99
C SER A 81 -2.16 -0.78 0.67
N SER A 82 -1.04 -0.18 1.07
CA SER A 82 -0.60 1.08 0.45
C SER A 82 -0.86 0.91 -1.02
N SER A 83 -1.75 1.75 -1.57
CA SER A 83 -2.06 1.74 -2.97
C SER A 83 -0.74 2.05 -3.67
N LYS A 84 0.07 1.03 -3.96
CA LYS A 84 0.95 1.07 -5.10
C LYS A 84 -0.04 1.37 -6.21
N LYS A 85 -0.14 2.65 -6.57
CA LYS A 85 -0.74 3.06 -7.83
C LYS A 85 -0.11 2.09 -8.81
N PHE A 86 -0.91 1.17 -9.35
CA PHE A 86 -0.47 0.42 -10.50
C PHE A 86 -0.22 1.52 -11.52
N VAL A 87 1.05 1.93 -11.64
CA VAL A 87 1.46 2.82 -12.70
C VAL A 87 1.10 2.00 -13.92
N SER A 88 0.05 2.43 -14.63
CA SER A 88 -0.32 1.81 -15.90
C SER A 88 0.95 1.70 -16.73
N GLY A 89 1.10 0.67 -17.56
CA GLY A 89 2.22 0.64 -18.53
C GLY A 89 2.31 1.96 -19.31
N ALA A 90 1.16 2.61 -19.51
CA ALA A 90 0.98 3.93 -20.12
C ALA A 90 1.43 5.14 -19.26
N ASP A 91 1.71 4.99 -17.97
CA ASP A 91 2.26 6.04 -17.12
C ASP A 91 3.76 5.84 -16.87
N ASN A 92 4.25 4.59 -17.00
CA ASN A 92 5.66 4.25 -16.84
C ASN A 92 6.50 4.68 -18.05
N TRP A 93 5.98 4.56 -19.29
CA TRP A 93 6.74 4.96 -20.49
C TRP A 93 7.08 6.44 -20.55
N LYS A 94 6.24 7.32 -19.96
CA LYS A 94 6.49 8.78 -19.94
C LYS A 94 7.72 9.15 -19.13
N ASN A 95 8.14 8.30 -18.18
CA ASN A 95 9.30 8.51 -17.32
C ASN A 95 10.48 7.58 -17.67
N LEU A 96 10.33 6.73 -18.70
CA LEU A 96 11.41 5.89 -19.19
C LEU A 96 12.42 6.79 -19.91
N LYS A 97 13.44 7.23 -19.18
CA LYS A 97 14.48 8.10 -19.70
C LYS A 97 15.10 7.50 -20.96
N LYS A 98 15.21 8.36 -21.99
CA LYS A 98 16.14 8.36 -23.13
C LYS A 98 16.70 6.99 -23.50
N SER A 99 16.25 6.48 -24.65
CA SER A 99 16.83 5.31 -25.31
C SER A 99 18.37 5.35 -25.23
N TYR A 100 19.01 4.19 -25.12
CA TYR A 100 20.48 4.06 -25.16
C TYR A 100 21.09 4.85 -26.34
N ALA A 101 20.35 4.96 -27.45
CA ALA A 101 20.68 5.78 -28.61
C ALA A 101 20.77 7.29 -28.31
N ASP A 102 19.91 7.86 -27.46
CA ASP A 102 19.95 9.27 -27.06
C ASP A 102 21.05 9.58 -26.05
N ALA A 103 21.44 8.61 -25.21
CA ALA A 103 22.58 8.75 -24.30
C ALA A 103 23.92 8.77 -25.06
N ALA A 104 24.01 8.09 -26.21
CA ALA A 104 25.18 8.11 -27.08
C ALA A 104 25.37 9.45 -27.83
N LYS A 105 24.28 10.19 -28.10
CA LYS A 105 24.32 11.47 -28.80
C LYS A 105 24.83 12.64 -27.95
N SER A 106 24.75 12.56 -26.61
CA SER A 106 25.16 13.67 -25.74
C SER A 106 26.68 13.83 -25.59
N LYS A 107 27.50 12.99 -26.25
CA LYS A 107 28.97 13.14 -26.31
C LYS A 107 29.47 13.98 -27.48
N GLN A 108 28.59 14.46 -28.37
CA GLN A 108 28.99 15.42 -29.40
C GLN A 108 28.83 16.84 -28.86
N LYS A 109 29.96 17.49 -28.54
CA LYS A 109 30.02 18.95 -28.30
C LYS A 109 29.31 19.67 -29.45
N PRO A 110 28.29 20.50 -29.20
CA PRO A 110 27.92 21.53 -30.15
C PRO A 110 29.05 22.56 -30.16
N ARG A 111 29.76 22.58 -31.26
CA ARG A 111 30.75 23.57 -31.66
C ARG A 111 30.04 24.93 -31.68
N ASN A 112 30.53 25.90 -30.89
CA ASN A 112 30.11 27.30 -30.99
C ASN A 112 30.17 27.72 -32.45
N ASN A 113 29.04 28.17 -33.01
CA ASN A 113 29.02 29.08 -34.14
C ASN A 113 27.85 30.05 -33.94
N SER A 114 28.23 31.29 -33.63
CA SER A 114 27.37 32.46 -33.74
C SER A 114 26.82 32.54 -35.16
N SER A 115 25.50 32.47 -35.32
CA SER A 115 24.83 33.15 -36.42
C SER A 115 23.43 33.57 -35.99
N LYS A 116 23.30 34.88 -35.81
CA LYS A 116 22.08 35.69 -35.91
C LYS A 116 21.15 35.11 -36.97
N PHE A 117 19.88 34.90 -36.63
CA PHE A 117 18.76 35.19 -37.53
C PHE A 117 17.51 35.49 -36.72
N ASN A 118 17.11 36.76 -36.76
CA ASN A 118 15.76 37.22 -36.44
C ASN A 118 14.79 36.63 -37.46
N ASN A 119 13.56 36.34 -37.04
CA ASN A 119 12.39 36.64 -37.86
C ASN A 119 11.16 36.85 -36.97
N ASN A 120 10.66 38.07 -37.02
CA ASN A 120 9.32 38.46 -36.59
C ASN A 120 8.30 37.98 -37.63
N ASN A 121 7.10 37.63 -37.16
CA ASN A 121 5.78 37.87 -37.78
C ASN A 121 4.75 37.35 -36.77
N ILE A 122 4.16 38.20 -35.94
CA ILE A 122 2.94 38.99 -36.21
C ILE A 122 1.86 38.12 -36.87
N ASN A 123 0.84 37.78 -36.08
CA ASN A 123 -0.54 37.83 -36.52
C ASN A 123 -1.39 38.34 -35.35
N ASP A 124 -1.88 39.56 -35.55
CA ASP A 124 -2.94 40.21 -34.80
C ASP A 124 -4.19 39.33 -34.70
N ASN A 125 -4.83 39.36 -33.54
CA ASN A 125 -6.27 39.62 -33.50
C ASN A 125 -6.60 40.40 -32.24
N SER A 126 -7.15 41.58 -32.49
CA SER A 126 -7.55 42.59 -31.53
C SER A 126 -8.75 42.14 -30.70
N SER A 127 -8.68 42.38 -29.40
CA SER A 127 -9.84 42.73 -28.57
C SER A 127 -9.36 43.69 -27.49
N GLY A 128 -9.48 44.98 -27.78
CA GLY A 128 -9.12 46.07 -26.91
C GLY A 128 -10.07 46.21 -25.72
N SER A 129 -9.52 46.62 -24.58
CA SER A 129 -10.22 47.33 -23.51
C SER A 129 -9.18 47.81 -22.51
N ARG A 130 -8.87 49.11 -22.52
CA ARG A 130 -9.04 50.02 -21.37
C ARG A 130 -8.29 51.35 -21.57
N CYS A 131 -9.09 52.41 -21.43
CA CYS A 131 -8.83 53.81 -21.02
C CYS A 131 -7.63 54.54 -21.60
#